data_AF-A0A813FI67-F1
#
_entry.id   AF-A0A813FI67-F1
#
_cell.length_a   1.000
_cell.length_b   1.000
_cell.length_c   1.000
_cell.angle_alpha   90.00
_cell.angle_beta   90.00
_cell.angle_gamma   90.00
#
_symmetry.space_group_name_H-M   'P 1'
#
loop_
_entity.id
_entity.type
_entity.pdbx_description
1 polymer ?
#
loop_
_entity_poly.entity_id
_entity_poly.type
_entity_poly.pdbx_seq_one_letter_code
_entity_poly.pdbx_strand_id
1 'polypeptide(L)'
;MARSANRMLASAVLAAATYSASQLIAAFVASPAAASTQPVHLRPRGSVALQARGGGEWDISDADIEKFYAELTTGGSGGDPPKESVVGGLIVKFFHGEFTPQGFKRYAGHWKGPPPGNVGKKDIAVGMDGLKVQMKKPMFVSKGGVGYGVDETVKVVDDGKGWVWLAAEMSPGGLAVELFTSVPYGKRALLVAKQSDVDEMFSKVNWAVALGNIEKTFGGPLIKQR
;
A
#
# COMPACT_ATOMS: atom_id res chain seq x y z
N MET A 1 -80.45 -20.22 29.86
CA MET A 1 -79.38 -20.18 30.88
C MET A 1 -78.46 -21.38 30.63
N ALA A 2 -77.44 -21.28 29.78
CA ALA A 2 -76.13 -20.63 29.96
C ALA A 2 -75.12 -21.50 30.76
N ARG A 3 -74.55 -22.52 30.10
CA ARG A 3 -73.31 -23.21 30.53
C ARG A 3 -72.45 -23.59 29.31
N SER A 4 -71.98 -22.61 28.54
CA SER A 4 -70.91 -22.83 27.55
C SER A 4 -69.84 -21.73 27.50
N ALA A 5 -69.86 -20.77 28.42
CA ALA A 5 -68.89 -19.68 28.45
C ALA A 5 -67.51 -20.06 29.04
N ASN A 6 -67.46 -21.04 29.96
CA ASN A 6 -66.21 -21.38 30.66
C ASN A 6 -65.21 -22.21 29.85
N ARG A 7 -65.61 -22.84 28.72
CA ARG A 7 -64.67 -23.61 27.88
C ARG A 7 -63.98 -22.77 26.82
N MET A 8 -64.52 -21.62 26.43
CA MET A 8 -63.88 -20.75 25.44
C MET A 8 -62.80 -19.84 26.05
N LEU A 9 -62.97 -19.44 27.32
CA LEU A 9 -61.98 -18.64 28.04
C LEU A 9 -60.70 -19.42 28.37
N ALA A 10 -60.81 -20.71 28.73
CA ALA A 10 -59.65 -21.55 28.98
C ALA A 10 -58.78 -21.78 27.73
N SER A 11 -59.41 -21.91 26.56
CA SER A 11 -58.71 -22.06 25.27
C SER A 11 -57.97 -20.79 24.85
N ALA A 12 -58.54 -19.61 25.14
CA ALA A 12 -57.93 -18.33 24.80
C ALA A 12 -56.67 -18.02 25.63
N VAL A 13 -56.65 -18.43 26.90
CA VAL A 13 -55.49 -18.21 27.79
C VAL A 13 -54.30 -19.12 27.42
N LEU A 14 -54.54 -20.36 26.99
CA LEU A 14 -53.47 -21.26 26.53
C LEU A 14 -52.85 -20.82 25.19
N ALA A 15 -53.65 -20.22 24.30
CA ALA A 15 -53.18 -19.68 23.02
C ALA A 15 -52.34 -18.40 23.19
N ALA A 16 -52.66 -17.55 24.19
CA ALA A 16 -51.88 -16.33 24.46
C ALA A 16 -50.51 -16.62 25.10
N ALA A 17 -50.40 -17.66 25.94
CA ALA A 17 -49.15 -18.06 26.58
C ALA A 17 -48.14 -18.67 25.58
N THR A 18 -48.63 -19.42 24.58
CA THR A 18 -47.79 -20.04 23.53
C THR A 18 -47.31 -19.03 22.49
N TYR A 19 -48.10 -17.99 22.19
CA TYR A 19 -47.68 -16.88 21.32
C TYR A 19 -46.62 -15.97 21.96
N SER A 20 -46.68 -15.79 23.29
CA SER A 20 -45.74 -14.92 24.01
C SER A 20 -44.36 -15.59 24.22
N ALA A 21 -44.31 -16.91 24.41
CA ALA A 21 -43.06 -17.66 24.55
C ALA A 21 -42.31 -17.84 23.21
N SER A 22 -43.02 -17.88 22.08
CA SER A 22 -42.41 -18.00 20.75
C SER A 22 -41.81 -16.68 20.23
N GLN A 23 -42.32 -15.52 20.68
CA GLN A 23 -41.73 -14.22 20.35
C GLN A 23 -40.42 -13.93 21.11
N LEU A 24 -40.25 -14.44 22.33
CA LEU A 24 -39.03 -14.21 23.12
C LEU A 24 -37.83 -15.08 22.68
N ILE A 25 -38.06 -16.25 22.08
CA ILE A 25 -36.98 -17.11 21.57
C ILE A 25 -36.52 -16.66 20.17
N ALA A 26 -37.39 -16.08 19.35
CA ALA A 26 -37.03 -15.53 18.04
C ALA A 26 -36.15 -14.26 18.13
N ALA A 27 -36.19 -13.54 19.25
CA ALA A 27 -35.44 -12.30 19.45
C ALA A 27 -33.94 -12.50 19.79
N PHE A 28 -33.48 -13.74 20.02
CA PHE A 28 -32.07 -14.02 20.33
C PHE A 28 -31.33 -14.88 19.28
N VAL A 29 -31.98 -15.28 18.18
CA VAL A 29 -31.36 -16.10 17.12
C VAL A 29 -31.49 -15.51 15.71
N ALA A 30 -32.23 -14.41 15.52
CA ALA A 30 -32.28 -13.72 14.23
C ALA A 30 -31.29 -12.55 14.19
N SER A 31 -30.16 -12.72 13.47
CA SER A 31 -29.38 -11.58 12.98
C SER A 31 -30.28 -10.69 12.12
N PRO A 32 -30.20 -9.36 12.23
CA PRO A 32 -31.04 -8.47 11.44
C PRO A 32 -30.78 -8.69 9.95
N ALA A 33 -31.82 -9.12 9.22
CA ALA A 33 -31.83 -9.04 7.77
C ALA A 33 -31.71 -7.56 7.38
N ALA A 34 -30.64 -7.21 6.68
CA ALA A 34 -30.42 -5.86 6.20
C ALA A 34 -31.60 -5.42 5.31
N ALA A 35 -32.21 -4.29 5.69
CA ALA A 35 -33.24 -3.64 4.89
C ALA A 35 -32.68 -3.33 3.49
N SER A 36 -33.43 -3.72 2.45
CA SER A 36 -33.12 -3.37 1.07
C SER A 36 -33.22 -1.86 0.90
N THR A 37 -32.07 -1.20 0.91
CA THR A 37 -31.94 0.19 0.47
C THR A 37 -31.85 0.18 -1.05
N GLN A 38 -32.77 0.93 -1.67
CA GLN A 38 -32.72 1.31 -3.08
C GLN A 38 -31.30 1.80 -3.45
N PRO A 39 -30.83 1.58 -4.69
CA PRO A 39 -29.43 1.78 -5.05
C PRO A 39 -29.12 3.28 -5.10
N VAL A 40 -28.68 3.83 -3.98
CA VAL A 40 -27.82 5.01 -4.01
C VAL A 40 -26.59 4.57 -4.78
N HIS A 41 -26.32 5.19 -5.94
CA HIS A 41 -25.10 4.97 -6.71
C HIS A 41 -23.87 5.09 -5.80
N LEU A 42 -23.45 3.95 -5.23
CA LEU A 42 -22.16 3.77 -4.63
C LEU A 42 -21.17 3.81 -5.77
N ARG A 43 -20.72 5.02 -6.11
CA ARG A 43 -19.41 5.15 -6.76
C ARG A 43 -18.43 4.37 -5.90
N PRO A 44 -17.69 3.40 -6.45
CA PRO A 44 -16.80 2.56 -5.68
C PRO A 44 -15.67 3.43 -5.13
N ARG A 45 -15.82 3.93 -3.89
CA ARG A 45 -14.75 4.63 -3.18
C ARG A 45 -13.57 3.69 -2.86
N GLY A 46 -13.80 2.37 -2.91
CA GLY A 46 -12.79 1.34 -2.69
C GLY A 46 -11.81 1.15 -3.85
N SER A 47 -12.21 1.38 -5.11
CA SER A 47 -11.31 1.17 -6.25
C SER A 47 -10.19 2.21 -6.31
N VAL A 48 -10.51 3.47 -5.97
CA VAL A 48 -9.52 4.56 -5.93
C VAL A 48 -8.50 4.35 -4.80
N ALA A 49 -8.96 3.91 -3.62
CA ALA A 49 -8.06 3.60 -2.49
C ALA A 49 -7.18 2.37 -2.78
N LEU A 50 -7.70 1.35 -3.48
CA LEU A 50 -6.92 0.19 -3.93
C LEU A 50 -5.88 0.59 -4.99
N GLN A 51 -6.27 1.36 -6.02
CA GLN A 51 -5.35 1.80 -7.07
C GLN A 51 -4.22 2.69 -6.55
N ALA A 52 -4.53 3.55 -5.56
CA ALA A 52 -3.55 4.43 -4.94
C ALA A 52 -2.52 3.68 -4.08
N ARG A 53 -2.87 2.50 -3.54
CA ARG A 53 -1.95 1.69 -2.71
C ARG A 53 -0.94 0.88 -3.53
N GLY A 54 -1.14 0.76 -4.84
CA GLY A 54 -0.51 -0.29 -5.65
C GLY A 54 -1.38 -1.55 -5.62
N GLY A 55 -1.33 -2.33 -6.71
CA GLY A 55 -2.21 -3.49 -6.89
C GLY A 55 -2.88 -3.57 -8.25
N GLY A 56 -3.04 -4.79 -8.76
CA GLY A 56 -3.80 -5.09 -9.97
C GLY A 56 -2.99 -4.87 -11.24
N GLU A 57 -3.50 -4.04 -12.17
CA GLU A 57 -2.93 -3.79 -13.51
C GLU A 57 -1.44 -3.39 -13.51
N TRP A 58 -0.97 -2.80 -12.41
CA TRP A 58 0.39 -2.26 -12.31
C TRP A 58 1.33 -3.06 -11.41
N ASP A 59 0.89 -4.22 -10.93
CA ASP A 59 1.76 -5.11 -10.19
C ASP A 59 2.82 -5.70 -11.12
N ILE A 60 4.03 -5.84 -10.58
CA ILE A 60 5.11 -6.54 -11.25
C ILE A 60 5.03 -7.98 -10.80
N SER A 61 4.72 -8.89 -11.71
CA SER A 61 4.78 -10.31 -11.44
C SER A 61 6.22 -10.81 -11.46
N ASP A 62 6.44 -12.02 -10.95
CA ASP A 62 7.74 -12.69 -11.01
C ASP A 62 8.29 -12.80 -12.44
N ALA A 63 7.41 -12.95 -13.44
CA ALA A 63 7.79 -13.03 -14.84
C ALA A 63 8.23 -11.67 -15.42
N ASP A 64 7.84 -10.56 -14.79
CA ASP A 64 8.07 -9.21 -15.28
C ASP A 64 9.30 -8.53 -14.66
N ILE A 65 9.95 -9.15 -13.66
CA ILE A 65 11.07 -8.54 -12.92
C ILE A 65 12.19 -8.09 -13.86
N GLU A 66 12.66 -9.00 -14.73
CA GLU A 66 13.75 -8.71 -15.67
C GLU A 66 13.34 -7.65 -16.70
N LYS A 67 12.09 -7.69 -17.15
CA LYS A 67 11.55 -6.66 -18.06
C LYS A 67 11.55 -5.29 -17.38
N PHE A 68 11.10 -5.21 -16.13
CA PHE A 68 11.10 -3.96 -15.39
C PHE A 68 12.51 -3.45 -15.11
N TYR A 69 13.45 -4.35 -14.77
CA TYR A 69 14.85 -4.01 -14.63
C TYR A 69 15.43 -3.45 -15.94
N ALA A 70 15.11 -4.08 -17.08
CA ALA A 70 15.52 -3.61 -18.39
C ALA A 70 14.92 -2.24 -18.73
N GLU A 71 13.63 -2.00 -18.45
CA GLU A 71 12.98 -0.69 -18.62
C GLU A 71 13.68 0.39 -17.78
N LEU A 72 14.05 0.04 -16.54
CA LEU A 72 14.76 0.96 -15.65
C LEU A 72 16.20 1.23 -16.04
N THR A 73 16.87 0.37 -16.83
CA THR A 73 18.30 0.52 -17.13
C THR A 73 18.58 0.84 -18.60
N THR A 74 17.63 0.60 -19.49
CA THR A 74 17.81 0.86 -20.93
C THR A 74 17.63 2.35 -21.22
N GLY A 75 18.67 2.96 -21.81
CA GLY A 75 18.64 4.36 -22.25
C GLY A 75 18.66 5.39 -21.11
N GLY A 76 18.83 4.97 -19.85
CA GLY A 76 19.00 5.87 -18.73
C GLY A 76 20.43 6.40 -18.61
N SER A 77 20.58 7.60 -18.05
CA SER A 77 21.87 8.24 -17.81
C SER A 77 22.48 7.91 -16.45
N GLY A 78 21.76 7.15 -15.62
CA GLY A 78 22.13 6.94 -14.23
C GLY A 78 22.07 8.21 -13.39
N GLY A 79 22.72 8.14 -12.22
CA GLY A 79 22.91 9.29 -11.33
C GLY A 79 21.69 9.61 -10.48
N ASP A 80 21.55 10.87 -10.09
CA ASP A 80 20.53 11.33 -9.15
C ASP A 80 19.20 11.67 -9.87
N PRO A 81 18.05 11.51 -9.19
CA PRO A 81 16.77 11.91 -9.74
C PRO A 81 16.70 13.44 -9.92
N PRO A 82 15.79 13.94 -10.79
CA PRO A 82 15.57 15.38 -10.94
C PRO A 82 15.22 16.05 -9.61
N LYS A 83 15.75 17.26 -9.37
CA LYS A 83 15.58 18.00 -8.10
C LYS A 83 14.13 18.17 -7.68
N GLU A 84 13.28 18.57 -8.63
CA GLU A 84 11.86 18.89 -8.37
C GLU A 84 10.97 17.64 -8.38
N SER A 85 11.56 16.44 -8.45
CA SER A 85 10.79 15.21 -8.51
C SER A 85 10.31 14.74 -7.13
N VAL A 86 9.10 14.17 -7.10
CA VAL A 86 8.55 13.52 -5.91
C VAL A 86 9.48 12.40 -5.43
N VAL A 87 10.05 11.62 -6.34
CA VAL A 87 11.00 10.54 -6.01
C VAL A 87 12.24 11.10 -5.31
N GLY A 88 12.84 12.17 -5.83
CA GLY A 88 13.99 12.83 -5.19
C GLY A 88 13.67 13.32 -3.78
N GLY A 89 12.52 13.97 -3.60
CA GLY A 89 12.06 14.43 -2.29
C GLY A 89 11.84 13.29 -1.29
N LEU A 90 11.26 12.16 -1.75
CA LEU A 90 11.09 10.97 -0.92
C LEU A 90 12.45 10.34 -0.56
N ILE A 91 13.38 10.22 -1.51
CA ILE A 91 14.70 9.67 -1.23
C ILE A 91 15.40 10.47 -0.14
N VAL A 92 15.37 11.81 -0.22
CA VAL A 92 15.93 12.66 0.85
C VAL A 92 15.18 12.43 2.17
N LYS A 93 13.85 12.45 2.16
CA LYS A 93 13.06 12.27 3.38
C LYS A 93 13.33 10.95 4.12
N PHE A 94 13.60 9.87 3.39
CA PHE A 94 13.72 8.52 3.93
C PHE A 94 15.17 8.01 4.07
N PHE A 95 16.12 8.59 3.34
CA PHE A 95 17.51 8.13 3.34
C PHE A 95 18.54 9.19 3.72
N HIS A 96 18.14 10.47 3.84
CA HIS A 96 19.01 11.52 4.38
C HIS A 96 19.02 11.48 5.92
N GLY A 97 19.86 10.62 6.47
CA GLY A 97 20.00 10.39 7.90
C GLY A 97 20.93 9.23 8.18
N GLU A 98 20.75 8.61 9.34
CA GLU A 98 21.57 7.49 9.77
C GLU A 98 20.70 6.30 10.16
N PHE A 99 20.97 5.14 9.57
CA PHE A 99 20.32 3.88 9.93
C PHE A 99 21.10 3.23 11.07
N THR A 100 20.44 3.10 12.22
CA THR A 100 21.00 2.49 13.44
C THR A 100 20.21 1.23 13.79
N PRO A 101 20.78 0.28 14.54
CA PRO A 101 20.03 -0.90 15.00
C PRO A 101 18.75 -0.56 15.77
N GLN A 102 18.68 0.63 16.38
CA GLN A 102 17.52 1.12 17.13
C GLN A 102 16.47 1.81 16.25
N GLY A 103 16.78 2.12 14.98
CA GLY A 103 15.89 2.82 14.07
C GLY A 103 16.62 3.83 13.17
N PHE A 104 15.85 4.63 12.44
CA PHE A 104 16.38 5.67 11.56
C PHE A 104 16.42 7.03 12.27
N LYS A 105 17.61 7.62 12.37
CA LYS A 105 17.83 8.98 12.87
C LYS A 105 17.69 9.97 11.73
N ARG A 106 16.55 10.66 11.68
CA ARG A 106 16.22 11.65 10.64
C ARG A 106 16.95 12.97 10.86
N TYR A 107 17.52 13.53 9.80
CA TYR A 107 18.07 14.90 9.78
C TYR A 107 17.12 15.86 9.03
N ALA A 108 15.83 15.78 9.33
CA ALA A 108 14.79 16.53 8.63
C ALA A 108 14.82 18.03 8.96
N GLY A 109 14.45 18.87 7.98
CA GLY A 109 14.11 20.29 8.21
C GLY A 109 15.25 21.30 8.03
N HIS A 110 16.48 20.85 7.76
CA HIS A 110 17.64 21.71 7.49
C HIS A 110 18.19 21.56 6.07
N TRP A 111 17.28 21.44 5.10
CA TRP A 111 17.63 21.26 3.69
C TRP A 111 18.30 22.51 3.11
N LYS A 112 19.30 22.28 2.25
CA LYS A 112 20.20 23.33 1.73
C LYS A 112 19.87 23.74 0.29
N GLY A 113 18.68 23.41 -0.18
CA GLY A 113 18.20 23.84 -1.50
C GLY A 113 17.86 25.33 -1.54
N PRO A 114 17.85 25.94 -2.74
CA PRO A 114 17.21 27.22 -2.97
C PRO A 114 15.70 27.03 -3.25
N PRO A 115 14.79 27.78 -2.60
CA PRO A 115 15.02 28.66 -1.44
C PRO A 115 15.36 27.85 -0.16
N PRO A 116 16.07 28.46 0.82
CA PRO A 116 16.47 27.78 2.05
C PRO A 116 15.31 27.06 2.74
N GLY A 117 15.56 25.83 3.21
CA GLY A 117 14.52 24.96 3.77
C GLY A 117 13.91 23.98 2.77
N ASN A 118 14.14 24.15 1.46
CA ASN A 118 13.76 23.18 0.44
C ASN A 118 14.86 22.17 0.14
N VAL A 119 14.48 21.00 -0.36
CA VAL A 119 15.41 19.97 -0.82
C VAL A 119 16.22 20.48 -2.02
N GLY A 120 17.54 20.43 -1.89
CA GLY A 120 18.50 20.79 -2.94
C GLY A 120 19.21 19.58 -3.54
N LYS A 121 19.96 19.81 -4.62
CA LYS A 121 20.79 18.77 -5.26
C LYS A 121 21.78 18.11 -4.29
N LYS A 122 22.34 18.88 -3.34
CA LYS A 122 23.26 18.35 -2.32
C LYS A 122 22.56 17.40 -1.36
N ASP A 123 21.34 17.73 -0.94
CA ASP A 123 20.55 16.87 -0.06
C ASP A 123 20.16 15.58 -0.79
N ILE A 124 19.82 15.69 -2.09
CA ILE A 124 19.52 14.52 -2.95
C ILE A 124 20.72 13.60 -3.07
N ALA A 125 21.92 14.13 -3.34
CA ALA A 125 23.13 13.31 -3.41
C ALA A 125 23.35 12.52 -2.11
N VAL A 126 23.22 13.16 -0.95
CA VAL A 126 23.33 12.49 0.36
C VAL A 126 22.25 11.43 0.55
N GLY A 127 21.00 11.74 0.21
CA GLY A 127 19.90 10.76 0.25
C GLY A 127 20.12 9.58 -0.70
N MET A 128 20.68 9.83 -1.88
CA MET A 128 21.02 8.79 -2.87
C MET A 128 22.13 7.88 -2.39
N ASP A 129 23.16 8.43 -1.75
CA ASP A 129 24.21 7.61 -1.12
C ASP A 129 23.64 6.73 -0.01
N GLY A 130 22.76 7.29 0.83
CA GLY A 130 22.02 6.54 1.84
C GLY A 130 21.16 5.42 1.23
N LEU A 131 20.42 5.72 0.16
CA LEU A 131 19.62 4.74 -0.56
C LEU A 131 20.49 3.61 -1.14
N LYS A 132 21.60 3.93 -1.81
CA LYS A 132 22.51 2.93 -2.39
C LYS A 132 23.07 1.99 -1.32
N VAL A 133 23.50 2.54 -0.17
CA VAL A 133 23.96 1.75 0.97
C VAL A 133 22.86 0.81 1.46
N GLN A 134 21.65 1.32 1.63
CA GLN A 134 20.53 0.51 2.09
C GLN A 134 20.05 -0.50 1.03
N MET A 135 20.14 -0.23 -0.27
CA MET A 135 19.82 -1.24 -1.28
C MET A 135 20.86 -2.36 -1.33
N LYS A 136 22.15 -2.07 -1.09
CA LYS A 136 23.19 -3.11 -0.99
C LYS A 136 23.03 -3.99 0.24
N LYS A 137 22.68 -3.37 1.37
CA LYS A 137 22.55 -4.05 2.67
C LYS A 137 21.43 -3.40 3.48
N PRO A 138 20.17 -3.77 3.22
CA PRO A 138 19.04 -3.12 3.85
C PRO A 138 18.97 -3.49 5.34
N MET A 139 18.83 -2.48 6.18
CA MET A 139 18.65 -2.67 7.62
C MET A 139 17.17 -2.89 7.98
N PHE A 140 16.26 -2.24 7.26
CA PHE A 140 14.82 -2.38 7.44
C PHE A 140 14.20 -2.78 6.10
N VAL A 141 13.60 -3.96 6.07
CA VAL A 141 12.97 -4.57 4.88
C VAL A 141 11.51 -4.87 5.21
N SER A 142 10.60 -4.41 4.34
CA SER A 142 9.19 -4.75 4.42
C SER A 142 8.93 -6.15 3.86
N LYS A 143 7.92 -6.83 4.42
CA LYS A 143 7.48 -8.12 3.90
C LYS A 143 6.66 -7.96 2.61
N GLY A 144 6.86 -8.85 1.66
CA GLY A 144 6.15 -8.92 0.39
C GLY A 144 6.02 -10.36 -0.11
N GLY A 145 6.07 -10.54 -1.42
CA GLY A 145 5.91 -11.85 -2.06
C GLY A 145 4.47 -12.36 -2.06
N VAL A 146 4.27 -13.53 -2.68
CA VAL A 146 3.05 -14.35 -2.63
C VAL A 146 1.80 -13.76 -3.32
N GLY A 147 1.82 -12.50 -3.75
CA GLY A 147 0.81 -11.90 -4.63
C GLY A 147 -0.04 -10.81 -3.98
N TYR A 148 -0.91 -10.19 -4.79
CA TYR A 148 -1.76 -9.09 -4.35
C TYR A 148 -2.92 -9.54 -3.45
N GLY A 149 -3.26 -8.74 -2.44
CA GLY A 149 -4.42 -8.96 -1.57
C GLY A 149 -4.28 -10.18 -0.64
N VAL A 150 -3.06 -10.72 -0.53
CA VAL A 150 -2.75 -11.86 0.32
C VAL A 150 -2.47 -11.39 1.74
N ASP A 151 -2.88 -12.22 2.71
CA ASP A 151 -2.69 -12.00 4.15
C ASP A 151 -1.22 -11.75 4.52
N GLU A 152 -0.97 -10.81 5.45
CA GLU A 152 0.39 -10.43 5.87
C GLU A 152 1.18 -11.59 6.50
N THR A 153 0.51 -12.61 7.06
CA THR A 153 1.16 -13.75 7.72
C THR A 153 1.91 -14.66 6.76
N VAL A 154 1.52 -14.68 5.48
CA VAL A 154 2.20 -15.51 4.46
C VAL A 154 3.23 -14.73 3.65
N LYS A 155 3.30 -13.40 3.82
CA LYS A 155 4.33 -12.58 3.18
C LYS A 155 5.70 -12.87 3.78
N VAL A 156 6.71 -12.84 2.93
CA VAL A 156 8.10 -13.16 3.27
C VAL A 156 8.96 -11.90 3.22
N VAL A 157 10.06 -11.91 4.00
CA VAL A 157 11.05 -10.83 3.96
C VAL A 157 11.88 -10.94 2.68
N ASP A 158 12.29 -12.16 2.34
CA ASP A 158 13.12 -12.48 1.19
C ASP A 158 12.49 -13.67 0.46
N ASP A 159 12.34 -13.56 -0.85
CA ASP A 159 11.82 -14.63 -1.71
C ASP A 159 12.92 -15.43 -2.41
N GLY A 160 14.20 -15.16 -2.10
CA GLY A 160 15.36 -15.89 -2.58
C GLY A 160 15.73 -15.59 -4.03
N LYS A 161 15.08 -14.60 -4.68
CA LYS A 161 15.31 -14.29 -6.10
C LYS A 161 16.51 -13.37 -6.34
N GLY A 162 17.11 -12.82 -5.28
CA GLY A 162 18.32 -11.98 -5.38
C GLY A 162 18.06 -10.57 -5.92
N TRP A 163 16.84 -10.05 -5.74
CA TRP A 163 16.47 -8.69 -6.12
C TRP A 163 16.23 -7.83 -4.89
N VAL A 164 16.62 -6.55 -4.98
CA VAL A 164 16.28 -5.53 -4.00
C VAL A 164 15.47 -4.43 -4.65
N TRP A 165 14.42 -3.99 -3.97
CA TRP A 165 13.40 -3.11 -4.49
C TRP A 165 13.28 -1.86 -3.65
N LEU A 166 13.00 -0.74 -4.31
CA LEU A 166 12.41 0.44 -3.68
C LEU A 166 10.97 0.57 -4.20
N ALA A 167 9.99 0.55 -3.31
CA ALA A 167 8.59 0.72 -3.69
C ALA A 167 7.91 1.84 -2.91
N ALA A 168 7.00 2.55 -3.58
CA ALA A 168 6.13 3.55 -2.98
C ALA A 168 4.85 2.92 -2.42
N GLU A 169 4.39 3.47 -1.30
CA GLU A 169 3.21 3.04 -0.56
C GLU A 169 2.37 4.25 -0.16
N MET A 170 1.06 4.16 -0.38
CA MET A 170 0.10 5.20 0.03
C MET A 170 -0.74 4.72 1.21
N SER A 171 -0.29 5.07 2.42
CA SER A 171 -1.02 4.82 3.66
C SER A 171 -1.78 6.07 4.11
N PRO A 172 -2.67 5.97 5.12
CA PRO A 172 -3.32 7.16 5.70
C PRO A 172 -2.33 8.23 6.21
N GLY A 173 -1.07 7.86 6.46
CA GLY A 173 0.02 8.78 6.82
C GLY A 173 0.65 9.52 5.64
N GLY A 174 0.15 9.30 4.42
CA GLY A 174 0.66 9.87 3.18
C GLY A 174 1.63 8.94 2.44
N LEU A 175 2.26 9.49 1.41
CA LEU A 175 3.19 8.75 0.56
C LEU A 175 4.52 8.47 1.26
N ALA A 176 4.95 7.21 1.23
CA ALA A 176 6.22 6.73 1.74
C ALA A 176 6.93 5.85 0.71
N VAL A 177 8.21 5.57 0.96
CA VAL A 177 8.97 4.53 0.25
C VAL A 177 9.51 3.50 1.23
N GLU A 178 9.57 2.27 0.78
CA GLU A 178 10.01 1.11 1.55
C GLU A 178 10.94 0.23 0.72
N LEU A 179 11.84 -0.48 1.40
CA LEU A 179 12.75 -1.45 0.78
C LEU A 179 12.21 -2.86 0.93
N PHE A 180 12.39 -3.67 -0.13
CA PHE A 180 12.00 -5.07 -0.13
C PHE A 180 13.11 -5.93 -0.71
N THR A 181 13.26 -7.15 -0.20
CA THR A 181 14.04 -8.23 -0.83
C THR A 181 13.15 -9.31 -1.45
N SER A 182 11.84 -9.25 -1.21
CA SER A 182 10.81 -9.98 -1.94
C SER A 182 10.10 -9.06 -2.94
N VAL A 183 9.46 -9.61 -3.97
CA VAL A 183 8.63 -8.80 -4.90
C VAL A 183 7.55 -8.00 -4.14
N PRO A 184 7.48 -6.67 -4.31
CA PRO A 184 6.58 -5.80 -3.53
C PRO A 184 5.16 -5.78 -4.10
N TYR A 185 4.50 -6.94 -4.18
CA TYR A 185 3.13 -7.07 -4.67
C TYR A 185 2.16 -6.12 -3.98
N GLY A 186 1.32 -5.42 -4.75
CA GLY A 186 0.38 -4.45 -4.20
C GLY A 186 1.00 -3.15 -3.73
N LYS A 187 2.26 -2.90 -4.07
CA LYS A 187 2.95 -1.63 -3.84
C LYS A 187 3.48 -1.12 -5.18
N ARG A 188 3.85 0.15 -5.24
CA ARG A 188 4.39 0.72 -6.48
C ARG A 188 5.89 0.53 -6.57
N ALA A 189 6.37 -0.46 -7.30
CA ALA A 189 7.79 -0.58 -7.59
C ALA A 189 8.32 0.67 -8.33
N LEU A 190 9.34 1.30 -7.75
CA LEU A 190 10.02 2.47 -8.32
C LEU A 190 11.38 2.07 -8.90
N LEU A 191 12.14 1.26 -8.16
CA LEU A 191 13.45 0.76 -8.56
C LEU A 191 13.53 -0.74 -8.25
N VAL A 192 14.26 -1.48 -9.09
CA VAL A 192 14.72 -2.83 -8.81
C VAL A 192 16.18 -2.96 -9.20
N ALA A 193 16.99 -3.60 -8.36
CA ALA A 193 18.38 -3.91 -8.66
C ALA A 193 18.71 -5.35 -8.30
N LYS A 194 19.69 -5.93 -9.00
CA LYS A 194 20.30 -7.19 -8.58
C LYS A 194 21.04 -6.94 -7.28
N GLN A 195 20.78 -7.74 -6.27
CA GLN A 195 21.41 -7.57 -4.95
C GLN A 195 22.94 -7.71 -5.02
N SER A 196 23.43 -8.52 -5.96
CA SER A 196 24.86 -8.69 -6.23
C SER A 196 25.53 -7.49 -6.90
N ASP A 197 24.77 -6.64 -7.60
CA ASP A 197 25.29 -5.47 -8.31
C ASP A 197 24.28 -4.32 -8.35
N VAL A 198 24.14 -3.67 -7.20
CA VAL A 198 23.26 -2.50 -7.04
C VAL A 198 23.82 -1.28 -7.79
N ASP A 199 25.14 -1.17 -7.90
CA ASP A 199 25.78 -0.01 -8.52
C ASP A 199 25.52 0.03 -10.03
N GLU A 200 25.47 -1.12 -10.69
CA GLU A 200 25.09 -1.20 -12.11
C GLU A 200 23.74 -0.52 -12.36
N MET A 201 22.72 -0.80 -11.54
CA MET A 201 21.40 -0.19 -11.70
C MET A 201 21.47 1.33 -11.60
N PHE A 202 22.13 1.87 -10.57
CA PHE A 202 22.23 3.32 -10.38
C PHE A 202 23.12 4.03 -11.41
N SER A 203 24.04 3.30 -12.05
CA SER A 203 24.83 3.82 -13.17
C SER A 203 24.03 3.98 -14.46
N LYS A 204 22.87 3.30 -14.57
CA LYS A 204 22.05 3.22 -15.78
C LYS A 204 20.61 3.66 -15.59
N VAL A 205 20.19 3.99 -14.36
CA VAL A 205 18.79 4.22 -14.03
C VAL A 205 18.15 5.28 -14.95
N ASN A 206 16.99 4.93 -15.48
CA ASN A 206 16.10 5.79 -16.24
C ASN A 206 15.04 6.34 -15.28
N TRP A 207 15.30 7.54 -14.77
CA TRP A 207 14.41 8.18 -13.82
C TRP A 207 13.01 8.47 -14.38
N ALA A 208 12.84 8.58 -15.70
CA ALA A 208 11.51 8.77 -16.29
C ALA A 208 10.58 7.58 -16.01
N VAL A 209 11.11 6.35 -15.96
CA VAL A 209 10.33 5.15 -15.64
C VAL A 209 9.91 5.16 -14.17
N ALA A 210 10.85 5.44 -13.25
CA ALA A 210 10.55 5.54 -11.82
C ALA A 210 9.51 6.65 -11.52
N LEU A 211 9.62 7.79 -12.22
CA LEU A 211 8.67 8.90 -12.09
C LEU A 211 7.30 8.55 -12.68
N GLY A 212 7.25 7.94 -13.86
CA GLY A 212 5.98 7.48 -14.43
C GLY A 212 5.27 6.46 -13.53
N ASN A 213 6.04 5.64 -12.79
CA ASN A 213 5.45 4.72 -11.83
C ASN A 213 4.88 5.42 -10.59
N ILE A 214 5.57 6.43 -10.04
CA ILE A 214 5.03 7.15 -8.88
C ILE A 214 3.76 7.93 -9.24
N GLU A 215 3.65 8.45 -10.46
CA GLU A 215 2.45 9.15 -10.94
C GLU A 215 1.21 8.25 -10.95
N LYS A 216 1.38 6.96 -11.30
CA LYS A 216 0.30 5.98 -11.24
C LYS A 216 -0.21 5.75 -9.81
N THR A 217 0.63 5.94 -8.78
CA THR A 217 0.21 5.91 -7.35
C THR A 217 -0.76 7.06 -7.02
N PHE A 218 -0.67 8.19 -7.73
CA PHE A 218 -1.62 9.30 -7.60
C PHE A 218 -2.89 9.12 -8.45
N GLY A 219 -3.12 7.92 -8.99
CA GLY A 219 -4.27 7.61 -9.85
C GLY A 219 -3.99 7.67 -11.35
N GLY A 220 -2.75 7.98 -11.74
CA GLY A 220 -2.35 8.08 -13.14
C GLY A 220 -2.97 9.29 -13.88
N PRO A 221 -2.71 9.43 -15.19
CA PRO A 221 -3.15 10.59 -15.98
C PRO A 221 -4.68 10.73 -16.12
N LEU A 222 -5.46 9.77 -15.60
CA LEU A 222 -6.91 9.72 -15.70
C LEU A 222 -7.63 10.38 -14.50
N ILE A 223 -6.93 10.69 -13.40
CA ILE A 223 -7.55 11.39 -12.27
C ILE A 223 -7.25 12.89 -12.37
N LYS A 224 -8.26 13.67 -12.80
CA LYS A 224 -8.27 15.11 -12.53
C LYS A 224 -8.27 15.31 -11.01
N GLN A 225 -7.15 15.81 -10.47
CA GLN A 225 -7.16 16.40 -9.13
C GLN A 225 -8.22 17.52 -9.14
N ARG A 226 -9.17 17.42 -8.21
CA ARG A 226 -10.22 18.40 -8.00
C ARG A 226 -9.82 19.38 -6.92
#